data_AF-A0AAU8M1G6-F1
#
_entry.id   AF-A0AAU8M1G6-F1
#
_cell.length_a   1.000
_cell.length_b   1.000
_cell.length_c   1.000
_cell.angle_alpha   90.00
_cell.angle_beta   90.00
_cell.angle_gamma   90.00
#
_symmetry.space_group_name_H-M   'P 1'
#
loop_
_entity.id
_entity.type
_entity.pdbx_description
1 polymer ?
#
loop_
_entity_poly.entity_id
_entity_poly.type
_entity_poly.pdbx_seq_one_letter_code
_entity_poly.pdbx_strand_id
1 'polypeptide(L)'
;MARTTRYCADGLIYTILHGSRVRNEARQDSDWDFLIIADHPLDREIITKLKDGLYDIELENDEVVSSIIRSRQEWSSPEYDALPFKKAVEREGVEL
;
A
#
# COMPACT_ATOMS: atom_id res chain seq x y z
N MET A 1 19.42 6.02 -2.79
CA MET A 1 18.20 5.77 -1.99
C MET A 1 18.09 4.27 -1.82
N ALA A 2 18.26 3.79 -0.59
CA ALA A 2 18.25 2.37 -0.29
C ALA A 2 16.80 1.87 -0.38
N ARG A 3 16.52 0.96 -1.31
CA ARG A 3 15.25 0.24 -1.38
C ARG A 3 15.24 -0.77 -0.25
N THR A 4 14.35 -0.62 0.72
CA THR A 4 14.15 -1.62 1.76
C THR A 4 13.23 -2.70 1.22
N THR A 5 13.75 -3.46 0.26
CA THR A 5 13.01 -4.58 -0.33
C THR A 5 13.00 -5.74 0.68
N ARG A 6 11.89 -5.93 1.40
CA ARG A 6 11.70 -7.12 2.23
C ARG A 6 11.23 -8.28 1.35
N TYR A 7 12.10 -9.28 1.22
CA TYR A 7 11.75 -10.56 0.64
C TYR A 7 10.96 -11.36 1.67
N CYS A 8 9.62 -11.38 1.56
CA CYS A 8 8.85 -12.46 2.14
C CYS A 8 9.02 -13.69 1.23
N ALA A 9 8.97 -14.90 1.80
CA ALA A 9 9.25 -16.16 1.08
C ALA A 9 8.35 -16.40 -0.16
N ASP A 10 7.32 -15.58 -0.35
CA ASP A 10 6.31 -15.68 -1.40
C ASP A 10 6.49 -14.66 -2.56
N GLY A 11 7.54 -13.82 -2.52
CA GLY A 11 7.87 -12.89 -3.59
C GLY A 11 8.15 -11.47 -3.14
N LEU A 12 8.34 -10.57 -4.11
CA LEU A 12 8.65 -9.17 -3.86
C LEU A 12 7.37 -8.39 -3.55
N ILE A 13 7.36 -7.70 -2.40
CA ILE A 13 6.29 -6.80 -2.00
C ILE A 13 6.87 -5.41 -1.85
N TYR A 14 6.21 -4.42 -2.45
CA TYR A 14 6.51 -3.01 -2.34
C TYR A 14 5.39 -2.32 -1.57
N THR A 15 5.75 -1.49 -0.61
CA THR A 15 4.78 -0.70 0.15
C THR A 15 5.05 0.77 -0.10
N ILE A 16 4.02 1.48 -0.50
CA ILE A 16 4.05 2.92 -0.76
C ILE A 16 3.09 3.57 0.22
N LEU A 17 3.59 4.50 1.03
CA LEU A 17 2.75 5.38 1.81
C LEU A 17 2.27 6.52 0.90
N HIS A 18 1.00 6.87 0.98
CA HIS A 18 0.44 8.01 0.25
C HIS A 18 -0.56 8.81 1.11
N GLY A 19 -1.30 9.71 0.49
CA GLY A 19 -2.40 10.41 1.14
C GLY A 19 -1.97 11.60 1.98
N SER A 20 -2.82 11.95 2.96
CA SER A 20 -2.73 13.21 3.70
C SER A 20 -1.45 13.32 4.52
N ARG A 21 -0.97 12.21 5.10
CA ARG A 21 0.26 12.17 5.91
C ARG A 21 1.50 12.47 5.08
N VAL A 22 1.55 11.99 3.84
CA VAL A 22 2.65 12.31 2.91
C VAL A 22 2.59 13.75 2.42
N ARG A 23 1.39 14.29 2.19
CA ARG A 23 1.20 15.69 1.80
C ARG A 23 1.37 16.70 2.93
N ASN A 24 1.64 16.26 4.16
CA ASN A 24 1.63 17.10 5.37
C ASN A 24 0.28 17.82 5.61
N GLU A 25 -0.82 17.21 5.15
CA GLU A 25 -2.19 17.69 5.32
C GLU A 25 -2.98 16.87 6.36
N ALA A 26 -2.32 15.88 6.97
CA ALA A 26 -2.93 15.01 7.95
C ALA A 26 -3.32 15.76 9.23
N ARG A 27 -4.49 15.42 9.73
CA ARG A 27 -4.95 15.76 11.07
C ARG A 27 -4.65 14.59 12.02
N GLN A 28 -4.88 14.81 13.31
CA GLN A 28 -4.68 13.78 14.33
C GLN A 28 -5.55 12.53 14.10
N ASP A 29 -6.73 12.70 13.52
CA ASP A 29 -7.67 11.63 13.17
C ASP A 29 -7.46 11.05 11.77
N SER A 30 -6.41 11.46 11.05
CA SER A 30 -6.16 10.97 9.70
C SER A 30 -5.58 9.56 9.73
N ASP A 31 -6.12 8.73 8.85
CA ASP A 31 -5.64 7.40 8.53
C ASP A 31 -4.23 7.40 7.91
N TRP A 32 -3.58 6.24 7.99
CA TRP A 32 -2.37 5.92 7.23
C TRP A 32 -2.76 5.19 5.96
N ASP A 33 -2.51 5.80 4.80
CA ASP A 33 -2.86 5.20 3.51
C ASP A 33 -1.69 4.43 2.90
N PHE A 34 -1.83 3.11 2.78
CA PHE A 34 -0.83 2.25 2.14
C PHE A 34 -1.30 1.69 0.80
N LEU A 35 -0.42 1.74 -0.20
CA LEU A 35 -0.51 0.93 -1.40
C LEU A 35 0.53 -0.20 -1.32
N ILE A 36 0.05 -1.44 -1.35
CA ILE A 36 0.88 -2.65 -1.33
C ILE A 36 0.83 -3.29 -2.72
N ILE A 37 1.99 -3.40 -3.36
CA ILE A 37 2.14 -4.02 -4.69
C ILE A 37 2.95 -5.30 -4.56
N ALA A 38 2.36 -6.42 -4.99
CA ALA A 38 3.05 -7.70 -5.07
C ALA A 38 3.48 -8.01 -6.50
N ASP A 39 4.70 -8.53 -6.68
CA ASP A 39 5.20 -8.97 -8.00
C ASP A 39 4.65 -10.34 -8.45
N HIS A 40 3.77 -10.94 -7.66
CA HIS A 40 3.08 -12.19 -7.97
C HIS A 40 1.56 -11.98 -7.98
N PRO A 41 0.80 -12.88 -8.64
CA PRO A 41 -0.65 -12.90 -8.52
C PRO A 41 -1.08 -13.01 -7.05
N LEU A 42 -2.09 -12.24 -6.70
CA LEU A 42 -2.69 -12.26 -5.37
C LEU A 42 -4.00 -13.02 -5.45
N ASP A 43 -4.12 -14.08 -4.66
CA ASP A 43 -5.41 -14.70 -4.41
C ASP A 43 -6.09 -14.03 -3.19
N ARG A 44 -7.34 -14.44 -2.93
CA ARG A 44 -8.11 -13.91 -1.82
C ARG A 44 -7.50 -14.25 -0.46
N GLU A 45 -6.86 -15.40 -0.32
CA GLU A 45 -6.30 -15.84 0.96
C GLU A 45 -5.10 -14.99 1.35
N ILE A 46 -4.21 -14.69 0.39
CA ILE A 46 -3.06 -13.81 0.58
C ILE A 46 -3.54 -12.39 0.92
N ILE A 47 -4.53 -11.88 0.18
CA ILE A 47 -5.09 -10.54 0.46
C ILE A 47 -5.70 -10.49 1.86
N THR A 48 -6.44 -11.52 2.28
CA THR A 48 -6.99 -11.60 3.64
C THR A 48 -5.88 -11.62 4.68
N LYS A 49 -4.85 -12.46 4.54
CA LYS A 49 -3.72 -12.53 5.46
C LYS A 49 -2.99 -11.18 5.61
N LEU A 50 -2.79 -10.47 4.49
CA LEU A 50 -2.19 -9.14 4.52
C LEU A 50 -3.07 -8.13 5.27
N LYS A 51 -4.38 -8.17 5.05
CA LYS A 51 -5.34 -7.30 5.76
C LYS A 51 -5.42 -7.63 7.25
N ASP A 52 -5.42 -8.90 7.61
CA ASP A 52 -5.44 -9.32 9.02
C ASP A 52 -4.20 -8.80 9.74
N GLY A 53 -3.01 -8.89 9.11
CA GLY A 53 -1.79 -8.32 9.69
C GLY A 53 -1.80 -6.79 9.81
N LEU A 54 -2.46 -6.08 8.89
CA LEU A 54 -2.65 -4.63 9.02
C LEU A 54 -3.62 -4.29 10.15
N TYR A 55 -4.67 -5.09 10.33
CA TYR A 55 -5.64 -4.92 11.41
C TYR A 55 -5.00 -5.10 12.79
N ASP A 56 -4.10 -6.07 12.93
CA ASP A 56 -3.32 -6.23 14.16
C ASP A 56 -2.48 -4.98 14.46
N ILE A 57 -1.87 -4.37 13.44
CA ILE A 57 -1.11 -3.12 13.59
C ILE A 57 -2.02 -1.94 13.99
N GLU A 58 -3.21 -1.84 13.40
CA GLU A 58 -4.20 -0.81 13.79
C GLU A 58 -4.52 -0.90 15.29
N LEU A 59 -4.81 -2.11 15.77
CA LEU A 59 -5.16 -2.37 17.17
C LEU A 59 -3.98 -2.12 18.12
N GLU A 60 -2.77 -2.54 17.75
CA GLU A 60 -1.57 -2.36 18.57
C GLU A 60 -1.19 -0.89 18.78
N ASN A 61 -1.47 -0.04 17.78
CA ASN A 61 -1.02 1.36 17.77
C ASN A 61 -2.16 2.36 18.04
N ASP A 62 -3.41 1.92 18.14
CA ASP A 62 -4.61 2.79 18.22
C ASP A 62 -4.67 3.78 17.04
N GLU A 63 -4.28 3.31 15.86
CA GLU A 63 -4.20 4.09 14.62
C GLU A 63 -5.07 3.44 13.54
N VAL A 64 -5.63 4.25 12.63
CA VAL A 64 -6.42 3.74 11.50
C VAL A 64 -5.51 3.58 10.29
N VAL A 65 -5.59 2.43 9.62
CA VAL A 65 -4.79 2.06 8.47
C VAL A 65 -5.70 1.70 7.29
N SER A 66 -5.60 2.48 6.23
CA SER A 66 -6.24 2.19 4.96
C SER A 66 -5.24 1.46 4.04
N SER A 67 -5.72 0.46 3.29
CA SER A 67 -4.84 -0.26 2.35
C SER A 67 -5.49 -0.59 1.01
N ILE A 68 -4.71 -0.39 -0.06
CA ILE A 68 -4.98 -0.89 -1.39
C ILE A 68 -3.91 -1.93 -1.71
N ILE A 69 -4.33 -3.17 -1.96
CA ILE A 69 -3.44 -4.29 -2.21
C ILE A 69 -3.67 -4.79 -3.63
N ARG A 70 -2.65 -4.73 -4.49
CA ARG A 70 -2.75 -5.14 -5.90
C ARG A 70 -1.50 -5.89 -6.34
N SER A 71 -1.67 -6.76 -7.33
CA SER A 71 -0.51 -7.28 -8.05
C SER A 71 0.08 -6.18 -8.94
N ARG A 72 1.36 -6.31 -9.29
CA ARG A 72 2.01 -5.42 -10.28
C ARG A 72 1.28 -5.44 -11.61
N GLN A 73 0.78 -6.59 -12.04
CA GLN A 73 0.02 -6.72 -13.26
C GLN A 73 -1.25 -5.87 -13.25
N GLU A 74 -2.03 -5.91 -12.16
CA GLU A 74 -3.21 -5.07 -11.99
C GLU A 74 -2.84 -3.59 -11.90
N TRP A 75 -1.81 -3.24 -11.12
CA TRP A 75 -1.39 -1.85 -10.98
C TRP A 75 -0.93 -1.24 -12.32
N SER A 76 -0.30 -2.03 -13.17
CA SER A 76 0.13 -1.63 -14.52
C SER A 76 -0.95 -1.78 -15.60
N SER A 77 -2.20 -2.04 -15.23
CA SER A 77 -3.28 -2.22 -16.20
C SER A 77 -3.80 -0.88 -16.75
N PRO A 78 -4.37 -0.87 -17.98
CA PRO A 78 -4.94 0.35 -18.56
C PRO A 78 -6.03 0.99 -17.70
N GLU A 79 -6.78 0.18 -16.95
CA GLU A 79 -7.80 0.65 -16.02
C GLU A 79 -7.18 1.50 -14.91
N TYR A 80 -6.06 1.05 -14.34
CA TYR A 80 -5.33 1.80 -13.32
C TYR A 80 -4.60 3.01 -13.89
N ASP A 81 -4.06 2.93 -15.11
CA ASP A 81 -3.42 4.08 -15.80
C ASP A 81 -4.37 5.26 -16.03
N ALA A 82 -5.66 4.95 -16.23
CA ALA A 82 -6.70 5.95 -16.37
C ALA A 82 -7.09 6.64 -15.05
N LEU A 83 -6.78 6.02 -13.90
CA LEU A 83 -7.18 6.56 -12.59
C LEU A 83 -6.30 7.75 -12.19
N PRO A 84 -6.90 8.92 -11.86
CA PRO A 84 -6.17 10.02 -11.23
C PRO A 84 -5.44 9.60 -9.96
N PHE A 85 -5.99 8.61 -9.25
CA PHE A 85 -5.40 8.01 -8.05
C PHE A 85 -3.99 7.48 -8.31
N LYS A 86 -3.78 6.65 -9.34
CA LYS A 86 -2.46 6.09 -9.66
C LYS A 86 -1.43 7.20 -9.91
N LYS A 87 -1.81 8.21 -10.69
CA LYS A 87 -0.95 9.37 -10.99
C LYS A 87 -0.59 10.17 -9.73
N ALA A 88 -1.51 10.29 -8.78
CA ALA A 88 -1.24 10.96 -7.51
C ALA A 88 -0.24 10.15 -6.66
N VAL A 89 -0.47 8.83 -6.53
CA VAL A 89 0.44 7.95 -5.77
C VAL A 89 1.83 7.89 -6.39
N GLU A 90 1.95 7.81 -7.71
CA GLU A 90 3.26 7.80 -8.38
C GLU A 90 4.01 9.14 -8.28
N ARG A 91 3.28 10.25 -8.15
CA ARG A 91 3.88 11.59 -8.02
C ARG A 91 4.30 11.90 -6.59
N GLU A 92 3.47 11.52 -5.62
CA GLU A 92 3.59 11.98 -4.24
C GLU A 92 3.99 10.87 -3.27
N GLY A 93 3.72 9.62 -3.61
CA GLY A 93 3.92 8.47 -2.71
C GLY A 93 5.38 8.26 -2.32
N VAL A 94 5.56 7.74 -1.11
CA VAL A 94 6.87 7.44 -0.54
C VAL A 94 6.98 5.92 -0.39
N GLU A 95 7.94 5.33 -1.12
CA GLU A 95 8.31 3.91 -0.96
C GLU A 95 8.99 3.71 0.40
N LEU A 96 8.54 2.70 1.15
CA LEU A 96 9.05 2.34 2.48
C LEU A 96 10.10 1.23 2.43
#